data_AF-A0A3N6QNQ5-F1
#
_entry.id   AF-A0A3N6QNQ5-F1
#
_cell.length_a   1.000
_cell.length_b   1.000
_cell.length_c   1.000
_cell.angle_alpha   90.00
_cell.angle_beta   90.00
_cell.angle_gamma   90.00
#
_symmetry.space_group_name_H-M   'P 1'
#
loop_
_entity.id
_entity.type
_entity.pdbx_description
1 polymer ?
#
loop_
_entity_poly.entity_id
_entity_poly.type
_entity_poly.pdbx_seq_one_letter_code
_entity_poly.pdbx_strand_id
1 'polypeptide(L)'
;VKNTSFDEAVVVSSSTTIVVEVTEEEPEAKCKDITVNLVNGSYSNNSFADLVDDGSTAPVISVLSVSESSFDCDDLGLQTVTLTVIGSHGVSSSCEAGVTVQVDPSEQAIAKCQPTQIMNLMEGRIDISVADIDNGSTFGP
;
A
#
# COMPACT_ATOMS: atom_id res chain seq x y z
N VAL A 1 92.40 8.14 -0.99
CA VAL A 1 91.72 8.87 0.10
C VAL A 1 90.28 9.14 -0.33
N LYS A 2 89.33 8.48 0.34
CA LYS A 2 87.86 8.71 0.41
C LYS A 2 87.05 8.56 -0.91
N ASN A 3 86.18 7.54 -1.02
CA ASN A 3 84.76 7.51 -0.58
C ASN A 3 83.98 8.72 -1.14
N THR A 4 82.90 8.57 -1.92
CA THR A 4 81.68 7.82 -1.59
C THR A 4 80.83 7.50 -2.81
N SER A 5 80.33 6.25 -2.85
CA SER A 5 78.97 5.80 -3.20
C SER A 5 78.25 6.48 -4.36
N PHE A 6 78.03 5.71 -5.44
CA PHE A 6 76.83 5.88 -6.26
C PHE A 6 75.67 5.35 -5.42
N ASP A 7 74.96 6.27 -4.77
CA ASP A 7 73.70 5.95 -4.13
C ASP A 7 72.71 5.68 -5.27
N GLU A 8 72.39 4.41 -5.50
CA GLU A 8 71.26 4.02 -6.34
C GLU A 8 70.05 4.78 -5.80
N ALA A 9 69.58 5.75 -6.56
CA ALA A 9 68.26 6.33 -6.32
C ALA A 9 67.25 5.22 -6.59
N VAL A 10 66.98 4.40 -5.57
CA VAL A 10 65.80 3.56 -5.51
C VAL A 10 64.64 4.53 -5.44
N VAL A 11 64.12 4.90 -6.61
CA VAL A 11 62.80 5.52 -6.70
C VAL A 11 61.82 4.41 -6.33
N VAL A 12 61.53 4.28 -5.03
CA VAL A 12 60.36 3.52 -4.58
C VAL A 12 59.14 4.32 -5.01
N SER A 13 58.71 4.11 -6.25
CA SER A 13 57.40 4.55 -6.70
C SER A 13 56.38 3.58 -6.10
N SER A 14 56.06 3.74 -4.82
CA SER A 14 54.88 3.07 -4.26
C SER A 14 53.67 3.94 -4.59
N SER A 15 52.94 3.58 -5.63
CA SER A 15 51.59 4.09 -5.83
C SER A 15 50.67 3.40 -4.82
N THR A 16 50.42 4.04 -3.68
CA THR A 16 49.36 3.60 -2.76
C THR A 16 48.02 3.97 -3.40
N THR A 17 47.29 2.97 -3.87
CA THR A 17 45.90 3.18 -4.29
C THR A 17 45.04 3.25 -3.04
N ILE A 18 44.46 4.41 -2.76
CA ILE A 18 43.41 4.54 -1.74
C ILE A 18 42.15 3.98 -2.39
N VAL A 19 41.74 2.79 -1.97
CA VAL A 19 40.44 2.24 -2.34
C VAL A 19 39.43 2.87 -1.39
N VAL A 20 38.70 3.88 -1.87
CA VAL A 20 37.52 4.37 -1.16
C VAL A 20 36.40 3.41 -1.53
N GLU A 21 36.07 2.49 -0.64
CA GLU A 21 34.82 1.74 -0.75
C GLU A 21 33.68 2.72 -0.47
N VAL A 22 33.06 3.21 -1.53
CA VAL A 22 31.79 3.92 -1.41
C VAL A 22 30.74 2.85 -1.16
N THR A 23 30.30 2.71 0.10
CA THR A 23 29.08 1.98 0.42
C THR A 23 27.91 2.87 0.01
N GLU A 24 27.33 2.62 -1.16
CA GLU A 24 26.03 3.17 -1.52
C GLU A 24 24.97 2.35 -0.77
N GLU A 25 24.32 2.96 0.22
CA GLU A 25 23.20 2.32 0.90
C GLU A 25 22.05 2.20 -0.12
N GLU A 26 21.63 0.96 -0.41
CA GLU A 26 20.51 0.73 -1.33
C GLU A 26 19.17 1.06 -0.65
N PRO A 27 18.11 1.37 -1.42
CA PRO A 27 16.78 1.53 -0.85
C PRO A 27 16.31 0.25 -0.14
N GLU A 28 15.72 0.40 1.03
CA GLU A 28 15.06 -0.66 1.78
C GLU A 28 13.58 -0.30 1.93
N ALA A 29 12.71 -1.06 1.27
CA ALA A 29 11.27 -0.89 1.41
C ALA A 29 10.78 -1.62 2.66
N LYS A 30 10.09 -0.90 3.54
CA LYS A 30 9.44 -1.42 4.75
C LYS A 30 7.95 -1.14 4.68
N CYS A 31 7.16 -2.20 4.88
CA CYS A 31 5.70 -2.16 4.73
C CYS A 31 5.02 -2.52 6.03
N LYS A 32 3.86 -1.92 6.28
CA LYS A 32 2.92 -2.34 7.32
C LYS A 32 1.53 -2.59 6.74
N ASP A 33 0.86 -3.56 7.34
CA ASP A 33 -0.53 -3.84 7.04
C ASP A 33 -1.43 -2.72 7.56
N ILE A 34 -2.51 -2.43 6.84
CA ILE A 34 -3.49 -1.42 7.22
C ILE A 34 -4.92 -1.91 7.06
N THR A 35 -5.86 -1.18 7.66
CA THR A 35 -7.29 -1.37 7.45
C THR A 35 -7.88 -0.10 6.85
N VAL A 36 -8.69 -0.25 5.81
CA VAL A 36 -9.42 0.84 5.17
C VAL A 36 -10.92 0.62 5.31
N ASN A 37 -11.64 1.70 5.61
CA ASN A 37 -13.10 1.69 5.68
C ASN A 37 -13.65 2.33 4.41
N LEU A 38 -14.51 1.61 3.70
CA LEU A 38 -15.27 2.15 2.58
C LEU A 38 -16.37 3.07 3.11
N VAL A 39 -16.44 4.28 2.58
CA VAL A 39 -17.50 5.26 2.86
C VAL A 39 -18.33 5.44 1.59
N ASN A 40 -19.63 5.23 1.68
CA ASN A 40 -20.53 5.13 0.52
C ASN A 40 -20.02 4.12 -0.54
N GLY A 41 -19.41 3.02 -0.09
CA GLY A 41 -18.94 1.94 -0.96
C GLY A 41 -17.61 2.20 -1.68
N SER A 42 -16.86 3.24 -1.31
CA SER A 42 -15.53 3.50 -1.90
C SER A 42 -14.53 4.09 -0.90
N TYR A 43 -13.25 3.93 -1.19
CA TYR A 43 -12.14 4.57 -0.51
C TYR A 43 -11.09 4.98 -1.54
N SER A 44 -10.51 6.18 -1.40
CA SER A 44 -9.38 6.62 -2.22
C SER A 44 -8.49 7.57 -1.43
N ASN A 45 -7.18 7.39 -1.55
CA ASN A 45 -6.21 8.28 -0.93
C ASN A 45 -4.97 8.48 -1.82
N ASN A 46 -4.71 9.72 -2.23
CA ASN A 46 -3.55 10.05 -3.06
C ASN A 46 -2.20 9.91 -2.33
N SER A 47 -2.21 9.84 -1.00
CA SER A 47 -1.04 9.60 -0.13
C SER A 47 -1.05 8.19 0.46
N PHE A 48 -1.64 7.21 -0.25
CA PHE A 48 -1.75 5.84 0.27
C PHE A 48 -0.39 5.18 0.50
N ALA A 49 0.62 5.50 -0.32
CA ALA A 49 1.97 5.00 -0.13
C ALA A 49 2.54 5.37 1.26
N ASP A 50 2.24 6.57 1.78
CA ASP A 50 2.66 7.00 3.11
C ASP A 50 1.96 6.22 4.24
N LEU A 51 0.75 5.70 3.97
CA LEU A 51 0.01 4.90 4.95
C LEU A 51 0.59 3.51 5.11
N VAL A 52 0.98 2.88 4.01
CA VAL A 52 1.54 1.51 4.00
C VAL A 52 3.03 1.48 4.29
N ASP A 53 3.74 2.61 4.13
CA ASP A 53 5.16 2.72 4.47
C ASP A 53 5.38 2.56 5.99
N ASP A 54 6.35 1.72 6.35
CA ASP A 54 6.77 1.45 7.72
C ASP A 54 8.22 1.94 7.97
N GLY A 55 8.53 3.11 7.42
CA GLY A 55 9.85 3.73 7.56
C GLY A 55 10.87 3.16 6.57
N SER A 56 10.49 3.08 5.29
CA SER A 56 11.43 2.77 4.21
C SER A 56 12.61 3.74 4.22
N THR A 57 13.80 3.24 3.91
CA THR A 57 15.05 4.00 3.96
C THR A 57 15.75 4.02 2.62
N ALA A 58 16.40 5.13 2.28
CA ALA A 58 17.34 5.26 1.17
C ALA A 58 18.22 6.51 1.42
N PRO A 59 19.40 6.63 0.80
CA PRO A 59 20.20 7.86 0.83
C PRO A 59 19.41 9.09 0.39
N VAL A 60 18.62 8.93 -0.66
CA VAL A 60 17.65 9.90 -1.18
C VAL A 60 16.48 9.11 -1.77
N ILE A 61 15.26 9.31 -1.26
CA ILE A 61 14.05 8.76 -1.87
C ILE A 61 13.61 9.71 -2.98
N SER A 62 13.57 9.20 -4.21
CA SER A 62 13.09 9.93 -5.39
C SER A 62 11.61 9.68 -5.67
N VAL A 63 11.15 8.45 -5.44
CA VAL A 63 9.76 8.03 -5.62
C VAL A 63 9.36 7.08 -4.50
N LEU A 64 8.18 7.31 -3.95
CA LEU A 64 7.45 6.39 -3.08
C LEU A 64 6.08 6.18 -3.71
N SER A 65 5.74 4.94 -4.05
CA SER A 65 4.53 4.64 -4.82
C SER A 65 3.95 3.28 -4.44
N VAL A 66 2.65 3.09 -4.70
CA VAL A 66 1.92 1.86 -4.39
C VAL A 66 1.19 1.36 -5.64
N SER A 67 0.98 0.05 -5.74
CA SER A 67 0.29 -0.57 -6.87
C SER A 67 -1.19 -0.22 -6.99
N GLU A 68 -1.86 0.02 -5.85
CA GLU A 68 -3.29 0.36 -5.77
C GLU A 68 -3.52 1.32 -4.59
N SER A 69 -4.43 2.27 -4.75
CA SER A 69 -4.72 3.30 -3.75
C SER A 69 -6.21 3.64 -3.64
N SER A 70 -7.03 2.96 -4.45
CA SER A 70 -8.48 3.02 -4.46
C SER A 70 -9.06 1.64 -4.26
N PHE A 71 -10.10 1.55 -3.43
CA PHE A 71 -10.78 0.31 -3.13
C PHE A 71 -12.29 0.56 -3.15
N ASP A 72 -13.04 -0.44 -3.58
CA ASP A 72 -14.51 -0.41 -3.54
C ASP A 72 -15.10 -1.71 -2.98
N CYS A 73 -16.41 -1.88 -3.13
CA CYS A 73 -17.13 -3.04 -2.62
C CYS A 73 -16.67 -4.38 -3.22
N ASP A 74 -16.03 -4.39 -4.40
CA ASP A 74 -15.49 -5.61 -5.01
C ASP A 74 -14.16 -6.03 -4.34
N ASP A 75 -13.52 -5.13 -3.58
CA ASP A 75 -12.25 -5.34 -2.88
C ASP A 75 -12.41 -5.77 -1.41
N LEU A 76 -13.62 -6.05 -0.94
CA LEU A 76 -13.86 -6.42 0.47
C LEU A 76 -13.03 -7.64 0.91
N GLY A 77 -12.35 -7.51 2.04
CA GLY A 77 -11.45 -8.53 2.58
C GLY A 77 -9.99 -8.12 2.52
N LEU A 78 -9.09 -9.11 2.49
CA LEU A 78 -7.66 -8.86 2.46
C LEU A 78 -7.18 -8.71 1.01
N GLN A 79 -6.73 -7.50 0.68
CA GLN A 79 -6.04 -7.18 -0.57
C GLN A 79 -4.53 -7.06 -0.31
N THR A 80 -3.73 -7.30 -1.35
CA THR A 80 -2.27 -7.12 -1.29
C THR A 80 -1.87 -5.96 -2.19
N VAL A 81 -1.11 -5.02 -1.64
CA VAL A 81 -0.52 -3.92 -2.41
C VAL A 81 0.99 -3.97 -2.33
N THR A 82 1.66 -3.52 -3.39
CA THR A 82 3.12 -3.45 -3.44
C THR A 82 3.57 -2.00 -3.27
N LEU A 83 4.32 -1.70 -2.22
CA LEU A 83 5.03 -0.44 -2.05
C LEU A 83 6.36 -0.52 -2.82
N THR A 84 6.64 0.49 -3.64
CA THR A 84 7.89 0.63 -4.40
C THR A 84 8.58 1.92 -4.00
N VAL A 85 9.83 1.79 -3.56
CA VAL A 85 10.75 2.86 -3.19
C VAL A 85 11.81 2.94 -4.27
N ILE A 86 11.98 4.11 -4.90
CA ILE A 86 13.06 4.36 -5.85
C ILE A 86 14.03 5.36 -5.24
N GLY A 87 15.26 4.92 -5.04
CA GLY A 87 16.36 5.75 -4.55
C GLY A 87 16.97 6.66 -5.61
N SER A 88 18.06 7.33 -5.25
CA SER A 88 18.94 7.99 -6.21
C SER A 88 19.46 7.00 -7.26
N HIS A 89 19.77 7.49 -8.45
CA HIS A 89 20.31 6.69 -9.56
C HIS A 89 19.37 5.59 -10.10
N GLY A 90 18.10 5.58 -9.70
CA GLY A 90 17.08 4.66 -10.23
C GLY A 90 17.09 3.25 -9.64
N VAL A 91 17.86 3.03 -8.56
CA VAL A 91 17.81 1.78 -7.78
C VAL A 91 16.47 1.71 -7.07
N SER A 92 15.82 0.54 -7.07
CA SER A 92 14.49 0.36 -6.47
C SER A 92 14.44 -0.83 -5.52
N SER A 93 13.60 -0.70 -4.50
CA SER A 93 13.24 -1.78 -3.58
C SER A 93 11.73 -1.80 -3.38
N SER A 94 11.18 -2.97 -3.05
CA SER A 94 9.73 -3.15 -2.90
C SER A 94 9.38 -4.12 -1.79
N CYS A 95 8.23 -3.89 -1.17
CA CYS A 95 7.62 -4.79 -0.19
C CYS A 95 6.11 -4.91 -0.43
N GLU A 96 5.51 -5.95 0.10
CA GLU A 96 4.05 -6.18 0.05
C GLU A 96 3.43 -5.82 1.40
N ALA A 97 2.27 -5.17 1.37
CA ALA A 97 1.44 -4.84 2.52
C ALA A 97 0.05 -5.45 2.34
N GLY A 98 -0.51 -5.99 3.43
CA GLY A 98 -1.90 -6.40 3.51
C GLY A 98 -2.81 -5.20 3.78
N VAL A 99 -3.80 -5.00 2.92
CA VAL A 99 -4.86 -3.99 3.10
C VAL A 99 -6.16 -4.72 3.39
N THR A 100 -6.63 -4.64 4.63
CA THR A 100 -7.96 -5.15 4.99
C THR A 100 -9.00 -4.10 4.64
N VAL A 101 -9.80 -4.36 3.61
CA VAL A 101 -10.90 -3.51 3.16
C VAL A 101 -12.19 -3.97 3.84
N GLN A 102 -12.85 -3.05 4.53
CA GLN A 102 -14.12 -3.32 5.21
C GLN A 102 -15.10 -2.16 5.03
N VAL A 103 -16.39 -2.44 5.22
CA VAL A 103 -17.41 -1.39 5.25
C VAL A 103 -17.23 -0.53 6.50
N ASP A 104 -17.43 0.78 6.39
CA ASP A 104 -17.42 1.64 7.56
C ASP A 104 -18.44 1.15 8.61
N PRO A 105 -18.03 0.92 9.87
CA PRO A 105 -18.93 0.39 10.90
C PRO A 105 -20.10 1.33 11.26
N SER A 106 -20.05 2.60 10.83
CA SER A 106 -21.16 3.54 10.93
C SER A 106 -22.18 3.41 9.78
N GLU A 107 -21.82 2.78 8.67
CA GLU A 107 -22.69 2.52 7.52
C GLU A 107 -23.31 1.11 7.58
N GLN A 108 -24.12 0.85 8.62
CA GLN A 108 -24.79 -0.44 8.75
C GLN A 108 -26.05 -0.52 7.88
N ALA A 109 -26.29 -1.70 7.31
CA ALA A 109 -27.55 -1.98 6.64
C ALA A 109 -28.69 -2.03 7.66
N ILE A 110 -29.69 -1.15 7.50
CA ILE A 110 -30.90 -1.13 8.32
C ILE A 110 -32.02 -1.76 7.51
N ALA A 111 -32.32 -3.02 7.80
CA ALA A 111 -33.48 -3.70 7.22
C ALA A 111 -34.77 -3.18 7.88
N LYS A 112 -35.69 -2.66 7.07
CA LYS A 112 -37.04 -2.27 7.49
C LYS A 112 -38.03 -3.13 6.75
N CYS A 113 -38.81 -3.92 7.49
CA CYS A 113 -39.87 -4.74 6.92
C CYS A 113 -41.20 -4.01 6.99
N GLN A 114 -42.06 -4.27 6.01
CA GLN A 114 -43.47 -3.96 6.13
C GLN A 114 -44.08 -4.74 7.30
N PRO A 115 -45.07 -4.18 8.02
CA PRO A 115 -45.83 -4.95 8.99
C PRO A 115 -46.55 -6.11 8.29
N THR A 116 -46.97 -7.11 9.06
CA THR A 116 -47.70 -8.26 8.53
C THR A 116 -48.88 -7.81 7.67
N GLN A 117 -48.90 -8.24 6.41
CA GLN A 117 -49.98 -7.96 5.47
C GLN A 117 -50.81 -9.21 5.22
N ILE A 118 -52.13 -9.04 5.11
CA ILE A 118 -53.02 -10.08 4.59
C ILE A 118 -53.26 -9.76 3.12
N MET A 119 -52.85 -10.68 2.26
CA MET A 119 -53.00 -10.54 0.82
C MET A 119 -53.89 -11.65 0.28
N ASN A 120 -54.72 -11.31 -0.71
CA ASN A 120 -55.67 -12.24 -1.30
C ASN A 120 -55.02 -13.00 -2.46
N LEU A 121 -55.26 -14.31 -2.52
CA LEU A 121 -54.85 -15.11 -3.66
C LEU A 121 -55.77 -14.84 -4.85
N MET A 122 -55.19 -14.66 -6.04
CA MET A 122 -55.90 -14.70 -7.31
C MET A 122 -55.56 -16.03 -7.99
N GLU A 123 -56.57 -16.89 -8.17
CA GLU A 123 -56.40 -18.22 -8.80
C GLU A 123 -55.34 -19.11 -8.12
N GLY A 124 -55.20 -19.00 -6.80
CA GLY A 124 -54.21 -19.77 -6.02
C GLY A 124 -52.76 -19.25 -6.15
N ARG A 125 -52.58 -18.07 -6.75
CA ARG A 125 -51.30 -17.38 -6.85
C ARG A 125 -51.39 -16.00 -6.21
N ILE A 126 -50.24 -15.48 -5.84
CA ILE A 126 -50.06 -14.13 -5.36
C ILE A 126 -48.76 -13.60 -5.95
N ASP A 127 -48.81 -12.40 -6.52
CA ASP A 127 -47.61 -11.69 -6.95
C ASP A 127 -47.18 -10.76 -5.83
N ILE A 128 -45.95 -10.97 -5.35
CA ILE A 128 -45.31 -10.16 -4.31
C ILE A 128 -44.16 -9.41 -4.96
N SER A 129 -44.11 -8.10 -4.74
CA SER A 129 -43.02 -7.23 -5.13
C SER A 129 -42.08 -6.96 -3.95
N VAL A 130 -40.90 -6.40 -4.23
CA VAL A 130 -39.99 -5.94 -3.17
C VAL A 130 -40.65 -4.90 -2.29
N ALA A 131 -41.49 -4.01 -2.84
CA ALA A 131 -42.18 -2.97 -2.10
C ALA A 131 -43.21 -3.51 -1.09
N ASP A 132 -43.71 -4.73 -1.30
CA ASP A 132 -44.63 -5.38 -0.36
C ASP A 132 -43.91 -5.93 0.89
N ILE A 133 -42.58 -6.07 0.81
CA ILE A 133 -41.73 -6.63 1.86
C ILE A 133 -40.90 -5.51 2.51
N ASP A 134 -40.30 -4.66 1.69
CA ASP A 134 -39.39 -3.61 2.10
C ASP A 134 -40.15 -2.34 2.51
N ASN A 135 -39.80 -1.81 3.68
CA ASN A 135 -40.36 -0.59 4.24
C ASN A 135 -39.29 0.50 4.33
N GLY A 136 -38.52 0.64 3.24
CA GLY A 136 -37.45 1.63 3.15
C GLY A 136 -36.22 1.23 3.94
N SER A 137 -35.75 0.00 3.71
CA SER A 137 -34.41 -0.43 4.14
C SER A 137 -33.36 0.52 3.55
N THR A 138 -32.34 0.84 4.33
CA THR A 138 -31.30 1.82 3.95
C THR A 138 -29.90 1.27 4.22
N PHE A 139 -28.93 1.81 3.49
CA PHE A 139 -27.50 1.62 3.72
C PHE A 139 -26.88 3.00 3.99
N GLY A 140 -26.22 3.17 5.13
CA GLY A 140 -25.65 4.45 5.57
C GLY A 140 -25.85 4.70 7.07
N PRO A 141 -25.43 5.86 7.60
CA PRO A 141 -25.79 6.29 8.95
C PRO A 141 -27.30 6.53 9.11
#